data_AF-A0A947G6I9-F1
#
_entry.id   AF-A0A947G6I9-F1
#
_cell.length_a   1.000
_cell.length_b   1.000
_cell.length_c   1.000
_cell.angle_alpha   90.00
_cell.angle_beta   90.00
_cell.angle_gamma   90.00
#
_symmetry.space_group_name_H-M   'P 1'
#
loop_
_entity.id
_entity.type
_entity.pdbx_description
1 polymer ?
#
loop_
_entity_poly.entity_id
_entity_poly.type
_entity_poly.pdbx_seq_one_letter_code
_entity_poly.pdbx_strand_id
1 'polypeptide(L)'
;MSQNSLHRHLKLLVLGGATAAMALVASPETAAADTYVRVGGAVRIGPAGTYYRPPVRVRRVRRIYRPIPARRLIVGGSLWAGNLTVGWAAPPPPPPRPCPVDCGPPLPPPQPYYGPSQYRPAPAPVVRARPAPRPLIPRFGLGVFGGGVDVEDREAGEAFGLIGRFNVGRHLALEGELSRDEIENDVRVDNRAGGALILNLLPNRRLNPYLLAGGGVLFTDVADGQYSSRDPYGEAGIGVELKLSRRLSLSLEGRAGARRRASGGDPGETPLRSIAPPADEEESYTRGRLSAMLYF
;
A
#
# COMPACT_ATOMS: atom_id res chain seq x y z
N MET A 1 -41.48 34.26 26.38
CA MET A 1 -42.53 33.37 25.75
C MET A 1 -42.40 33.39 24.22
N SER A 2 -41.34 32.72 23.66
CA SER A 2 -41.15 31.53 22.79
C SER A 2 -40.68 31.97 21.40
N GLN A 3 -39.32 31.97 21.22
CA GLN A 3 -38.67 31.94 19.88
C GLN A 3 -37.85 30.66 19.75
N ASN A 4 -38.53 29.51 19.51
CA ASN A 4 -37.71 28.36 19.05
C ASN A 4 -38.48 27.59 17.97
N SER A 5 -38.39 28.05 16.76
CA SER A 5 -38.62 26.99 15.73
C SER A 5 -37.91 27.38 14.44
N LEU A 6 -36.64 27.04 14.41
CA LEU A 6 -36.34 26.87 12.96
C LEU A 6 -34.94 26.28 12.82
N HIS A 7 -34.82 24.95 12.94
CA HIS A 7 -33.86 24.43 11.93
C HIS A 7 -33.76 22.91 12.05
N ARG A 8 -34.73 22.12 11.63
CA ARG A 8 -34.45 20.69 11.35
C ARG A 8 -34.83 20.36 9.92
N HIS A 9 -33.89 20.55 9.01
CA HIS A 9 -33.77 19.52 7.93
C HIS A 9 -32.88 20.07 6.82
N LEU A 10 -31.60 19.56 6.74
CA LEU A 10 -31.11 19.22 5.38
C LEU A 10 -29.59 19.30 5.37
N LYS A 11 -28.85 18.08 5.39
CA LYS A 11 -28.02 17.76 4.19
C LYS A 11 -26.93 16.76 4.57
N LEU A 12 -26.99 15.42 4.02
CA LEU A 12 -26.43 15.00 2.71
C LEU A 12 -24.91 14.78 2.83
N LEU A 13 -24.49 13.49 2.82
CA LEU A 13 -23.63 12.79 1.83
C LEU A 13 -22.22 13.39 1.85
N VAL A 14 -21.25 12.79 2.62
CA VAL A 14 -19.84 13.10 2.22
C VAL A 14 -19.14 11.78 1.88
N LEU A 15 -19.47 11.14 0.76
CA LEU A 15 -18.55 10.60 -0.28
C LEU A 15 -18.07 11.71 -1.21
N GLY A 16 -16.90 12.33 -0.83
CA GLY A 16 -16.16 12.91 -1.99
C GLY A 16 -14.78 13.40 -1.53
N GLY A 17 -13.74 12.56 -1.59
CA GLY A 17 -12.61 12.98 -2.46
C GLY A 17 -11.46 13.54 -1.62
N ALA A 18 -10.52 12.70 -1.11
CA ALA A 18 -9.07 12.82 -1.40
C ALA A 18 -8.76 14.09 -2.21
N THR A 19 -8.63 15.25 -1.52
CA THR A 19 -7.82 16.31 -2.17
C THR A 19 -6.94 16.98 -1.11
N ALA A 20 -5.62 16.54 -0.98
CA ALA A 20 -4.34 17.31 -1.03
C ALA A 20 -4.23 18.24 0.17
N ALA A 21 -3.74 17.69 1.32
CA ALA A 21 -3.01 18.75 2.07
C ALA A 21 -1.68 18.19 2.60
N MET A 22 -0.77 17.92 1.72
CA MET A 22 0.67 17.98 2.07
C MET A 22 1.19 19.41 1.95
N ALA A 23 0.97 20.21 2.90
CA ALA A 23 1.87 21.39 3.06
C ALA A 23 2.81 21.16 4.25
N LEU A 24 3.98 20.55 4.04
CA LEU A 24 5.39 20.85 4.35
C LEU A 24 5.52 22.04 5.30
N VAL A 25 5.53 21.89 6.60
CA VAL A 25 6.15 22.72 7.66
C VAL A 25 7.59 23.09 7.26
N ALA A 26 7.78 24.05 6.27
CA ALA A 26 9.05 24.81 6.18
C ALA A 26 8.91 26.13 6.96
N SER A 27 9.41 26.19 8.18
CA SER A 27 9.90 27.27 9.06
C SER A 27 10.28 28.53 8.28
N PRO A 28 9.65 29.76 8.54
CA PRO A 28 10.01 31.01 7.84
C PRO A 28 11.25 31.67 8.45
N GLU A 29 12.48 31.33 7.89
CA GLU A 29 13.41 32.47 8.10
C GLU A 29 14.23 32.69 6.83
N THR A 30 13.84 33.67 5.93
CA THR A 30 14.45 34.79 5.17
C THR A 30 15.42 34.26 4.11
N ALA A 31 14.87 34.08 2.81
CA ALA A 31 15.69 34.55 1.67
C ALA A 31 15.00 34.15 0.37
N ALA A 32 14.12 35.05 -0.23
CA ALA A 32 13.92 35.37 -1.66
C ALA A 32 14.65 34.37 -2.57
N ALA A 33 14.07 33.13 -2.63
CA ALA A 33 14.54 32.32 -3.78
C ALA A 33 13.34 31.65 -4.45
N ASP A 34 12.90 32.24 -5.59
CA ASP A 34 12.14 31.63 -6.71
C ASP A 34 12.24 30.10 -6.70
N THR A 35 11.29 29.48 -6.01
CA THR A 35 11.19 28.00 -5.95
C THR A 35 10.23 27.53 -7.07
N TYR A 36 10.78 26.78 -8.07
CA TYR A 36 10.05 26.13 -9.18
C TYR A 36 9.75 24.67 -8.79
N VAL A 37 8.47 24.29 -8.55
CA VAL A 37 8.01 22.89 -8.36
C VAL A 37 7.26 22.45 -9.61
N ARG A 38 7.92 21.51 -10.39
CA ARG A 38 7.27 20.94 -11.60
C ARG A 38 6.42 19.73 -11.21
N VAL A 39 5.13 19.94 -11.00
CA VAL A 39 4.07 18.91 -11.03
C VAL A 39 3.15 19.20 -12.22
N GLY A 40 3.48 18.65 -13.40
CA GLY A 40 2.72 18.50 -14.67
C GLY A 40 1.47 19.38 -14.72
N GLY A 41 1.63 20.69 -14.54
CA GLY A 41 0.83 21.89 -14.84
C GLY A 41 1.32 23.09 -14.01
N ALA A 42 1.81 24.12 -14.84
CA ALA A 42 2.51 25.34 -14.38
C ALA A 42 1.54 26.29 -13.65
N VAL A 43 1.61 26.27 -12.28
CA VAL A 43 0.85 27.31 -11.54
C VAL A 43 1.83 28.41 -11.10
N ARG A 44 1.49 29.66 -11.69
CA ARG A 44 2.33 30.82 -11.26
C ARG A 44 1.58 31.66 -10.23
N ILE A 45 2.25 31.92 -9.10
CA ILE A 45 1.62 32.78 -8.08
C ILE A 45 2.47 34.05 -7.94
N GLY A 46 1.77 35.25 -8.44
CA GLY A 46 2.42 36.57 -8.25
C GLY A 46 1.47 37.56 -7.56
N PRO A 47 1.90 38.72 -7.21
CA PRO A 47 1.22 39.74 -6.38
C PRO A 47 -0.08 40.22 -7.03
N ALA A 48 -0.39 39.67 -8.23
CA ALA A 48 -1.60 40.19 -8.92
C ALA A 48 -2.61 39.06 -9.14
N GLY A 49 -2.61 38.02 -8.25
CA GLY A 49 -3.61 36.93 -8.26
C GLY A 49 -3.12 35.72 -9.05
N THR A 50 -3.91 34.54 -8.72
CA THR A 50 -3.55 33.17 -9.14
C THR A 50 -4.23 32.86 -10.49
N TYR A 51 -3.33 32.62 -11.52
CA TYR A 51 -3.84 32.26 -12.86
C TYR A 51 -3.49 30.80 -13.15
N TYR A 52 -4.63 30.08 -13.41
CA TYR A 52 -4.49 28.65 -13.74
C TYR A 52 -4.66 28.45 -15.26
N ARG A 53 -3.49 27.97 -15.92
CA ARG A 53 -3.64 27.59 -17.34
C ARG A 53 -3.63 26.05 -17.47
N PRO A 54 -4.72 25.40 -17.89
CA PRO A 54 -4.67 23.94 -18.05
C PRO A 54 -3.81 23.53 -19.26
N PRO A 55 -3.11 22.33 -19.16
CA PRO A 55 -2.33 21.90 -20.34
C PRO A 55 -3.24 21.31 -21.43
N VAL A 56 -3.38 21.98 -22.60
CA VAL A 56 -3.96 21.32 -23.80
C VAL A 56 -2.86 20.56 -24.52
N ARG A 57 -2.72 19.24 -24.08
CA ARG A 57 -1.96 18.43 -25.07
C ARG A 57 -2.85 17.28 -25.57
N VAL A 58 -3.53 17.40 -26.72
CA VAL A 58 -4.09 16.31 -27.56
C VAL A 58 -2.95 15.49 -28.15
N ARG A 59 -2.53 14.43 -27.41
CA ARG A 59 -1.61 13.44 -28.00
C ARG A 59 -2.42 12.31 -28.67
N ARG A 60 -2.64 12.40 -29.95
CA ARG A 60 -3.03 11.27 -30.83
C ARG A 60 -2.07 10.09 -30.66
N VAL A 61 -2.43 9.13 -29.80
CA VAL A 61 -1.77 7.83 -29.58
C VAL A 61 -2.16 6.89 -30.74
N ARG A 62 -1.29 6.74 -31.79
CA ARG A 62 -1.30 5.65 -32.81
C ARG A 62 -1.11 4.29 -32.14
N ARG A 63 -2.22 3.59 -31.90
CA ARG A 63 -2.39 2.17 -31.53
C ARG A 63 -1.66 1.26 -32.51
N ILE A 64 -0.40 0.93 -32.25
CA ILE A 64 0.28 -0.15 -32.98
C ILE A 64 -0.17 -1.51 -32.39
N TYR A 65 -1.16 -2.25 -33.02
CA TYR A 65 -1.60 -3.66 -32.91
C TYR A 65 -0.44 -4.62 -33.18
N ARG A 66 0.27 -5.02 -32.09
CA ARG A 66 1.23 -6.14 -32.25
C ARG A 66 0.49 -7.48 -32.15
N PRO A 67 0.36 -8.31 -33.22
CA PRO A 67 -0.23 -9.66 -33.19
C PRO A 67 0.49 -10.59 -32.20
N ILE A 68 -0.15 -10.87 -31.08
CA ILE A 68 0.19 -11.93 -30.10
C ILE A 68 0.44 -13.25 -30.85
N PRO A 69 1.71 -13.79 -31.01
CA PRO A 69 1.91 -15.11 -31.62
C PRO A 69 1.22 -16.22 -30.80
N ALA A 70 0.13 -16.82 -31.33
CA ALA A 70 -0.53 -18.12 -31.11
C ALA A 70 0.39 -19.09 -30.34
N ARG A 71 0.34 -19.06 -29.01
CA ARG A 71 0.87 -20.01 -28.02
C ARG A 71 0.60 -21.46 -28.44
N ARG A 72 1.53 -22.08 -29.15
CA ARG A 72 1.68 -23.55 -29.33
C ARG A 72 1.73 -24.27 -27.98
N LEU A 73 0.58 -24.80 -27.51
CA LEU A 73 0.36 -25.75 -26.39
C LEU A 73 1.25 -27.00 -26.57
N ILE A 74 2.45 -26.92 -25.98
CA ILE A 74 3.30 -28.13 -25.88
C ILE A 74 3.04 -28.79 -24.52
N VAL A 75 2.19 -29.87 -24.48
CA VAL A 75 1.89 -30.77 -23.36
C VAL A 75 3.14 -31.60 -23.03
N GLY A 76 4.09 -31.02 -22.23
CA GLY A 76 5.21 -31.87 -21.73
C GLY A 76 5.29 -31.81 -20.19
N GLY A 77 4.75 -32.78 -19.52
CA GLY A 77 4.81 -33.23 -18.10
C GLY A 77 6.25 -33.22 -17.56
N SER A 78 6.54 -32.26 -16.56
CA SER A 78 7.84 -32.24 -15.84
C SER A 78 7.64 -32.72 -14.40
N LEU A 79 8.30 -33.89 -14.02
CA LEU A 79 8.45 -34.35 -12.63
C LEU A 79 9.67 -33.70 -11.97
N TRP A 80 9.35 -33.09 -10.75
CA TRP A 80 10.25 -32.33 -9.85
C TRP A 80 10.92 -33.29 -8.85
N ALA A 81 12.21 -33.69 -9.14
CA ALA A 81 13.00 -34.29 -8.04
C ALA A 81 14.36 -33.59 -7.91
N GLY A 82 14.43 -32.57 -6.98
CA GLY A 82 15.73 -32.12 -6.44
C GLY A 82 16.69 -31.66 -7.57
N ASN A 83 17.07 -30.31 -7.52
CA ASN A 83 17.96 -29.32 -8.16
C ASN A 83 18.33 -29.73 -9.60
N LEU A 84 17.49 -30.46 -10.43
CA LEU A 84 17.86 -30.81 -11.82
C LEU A 84 16.58 -30.90 -12.65
N THR A 85 16.35 -29.87 -13.59
CA THR A 85 15.25 -30.06 -14.58
C THR A 85 15.80 -30.79 -15.82
N VAL A 86 15.60 -32.15 -15.88
CA VAL A 86 16.00 -32.94 -17.07
C VAL A 86 14.86 -32.91 -18.09
N GLY A 87 14.87 -32.03 -19.07
CA GLY A 87 13.97 -32.06 -20.26
C GLY A 87 14.27 -33.25 -21.16
N TRP A 88 13.32 -34.22 -21.31
CA TRP A 88 13.41 -35.45 -22.15
C TRP A 88 13.57 -35.09 -23.63
N ALA A 89 14.81 -35.28 -24.16
CA ALA A 89 15.15 -35.43 -25.59
C ALA A 89 14.04 -36.15 -26.36
N ALA A 90 13.26 -35.47 -27.19
CA ALA A 90 12.31 -36.04 -28.17
C ALA A 90 12.58 -37.54 -28.41
N PRO A 91 11.51 -38.56 -28.09
CA PRO A 91 11.66 -40.00 -28.34
C PRO A 91 12.23 -40.29 -29.73
N PRO A 92 13.32 -41.19 -29.78
CA PRO A 92 13.88 -41.62 -31.07
C PRO A 92 12.75 -42.04 -32.05
N PRO A 93 12.84 -41.57 -33.40
CA PRO A 93 11.86 -41.95 -34.42
C PRO A 93 11.54 -43.45 -34.38
N PRO A 94 10.15 -43.87 -34.45
CA PRO A 94 9.72 -45.27 -34.50
C PRO A 94 10.46 -46.07 -35.58
N PRO A 95 10.89 -47.36 -35.21
CA PRO A 95 11.50 -48.25 -36.20
C PRO A 95 10.64 -48.39 -37.46
N PRO A 96 11.38 -48.43 -38.62
CA PRO A 96 10.67 -48.64 -39.90
C PRO A 96 9.75 -49.88 -39.84
N ARG A 97 8.51 -49.74 -40.33
CA ARG A 97 7.49 -50.81 -40.46
C ARG A 97 8.05 -52.00 -41.25
N PRO A 98 7.86 -53.23 -40.65
CA PRO A 98 8.20 -54.47 -41.35
C PRO A 98 7.47 -54.57 -42.70
N CYS A 99 8.23 -54.41 -43.76
CA CYS A 99 7.77 -54.54 -45.16
C CYS A 99 6.93 -55.81 -45.33
N PRO A 100 5.59 -55.71 -45.66
CA PRO A 100 4.75 -56.86 -46.01
C PRO A 100 5.39 -57.69 -47.14
N VAL A 101 5.97 -58.89 -46.86
CA VAL A 101 6.32 -60.17 -47.52
C VAL A 101 5.72 -60.22 -48.93
N ASP A 102 5.69 -59.13 -49.68
CA ASP A 102 5.50 -59.41 -51.13
C ASP A 102 6.40 -58.48 -51.95
N CYS A 103 7.68 -58.65 -51.78
CA CYS A 103 8.79 -57.96 -52.47
C CYS A 103 8.95 -58.51 -53.89
N GLY A 104 8.15 -58.13 -54.84
CA GLY A 104 8.48 -58.01 -56.28
C GLY A 104 9.97 -58.22 -56.56
N PRO A 105 10.35 -58.86 -57.76
CA PRO A 105 11.69 -59.24 -58.21
C PRO A 105 12.77 -58.24 -57.76
N PRO A 106 13.86 -58.76 -57.19
CA PRO A 106 15.00 -58.04 -56.61
C PRO A 106 15.41 -56.83 -57.45
N LEU A 107 14.93 -55.65 -57.07
CA LEU A 107 15.46 -54.41 -57.67
C LEU A 107 17.00 -54.43 -57.69
N PRO A 108 17.68 -54.14 -58.88
CA PRO A 108 19.13 -53.95 -59.07
C PRO A 108 19.76 -53.19 -57.89
N PRO A 109 20.87 -53.83 -57.38
CA PRO A 109 21.60 -53.26 -56.23
C PRO A 109 21.73 -51.73 -56.33
N PRO A 110 21.12 -51.03 -55.32
CA PRO A 110 21.23 -49.57 -55.25
C PRO A 110 22.70 -49.10 -55.36
N GLN A 111 23.04 -48.55 -56.54
CA GLN A 111 24.30 -47.81 -56.75
C GLN A 111 24.66 -46.96 -55.51
N PRO A 112 25.84 -47.22 -54.85
CA PRO A 112 26.31 -46.47 -53.68
C PRO A 112 26.22 -44.95 -53.92
N TYR A 113 25.04 -44.41 -53.72
CA TYR A 113 24.88 -42.94 -53.71
C TYR A 113 25.66 -42.33 -52.54
N TYR A 114 26.99 -42.07 -52.77
CA TYR A 114 27.90 -41.24 -51.94
C TYR A 114 27.39 -39.80 -51.85
N GLY A 115 26.21 -39.59 -51.26
CA GLY A 115 25.79 -38.18 -51.04
C GLY A 115 26.42 -37.62 -49.74
N PRO A 116 26.99 -36.46 -49.78
CA PRO A 116 27.67 -35.75 -48.68
C PRO A 116 26.84 -35.81 -47.38
N SER A 117 27.06 -36.76 -46.52
CA SER A 117 26.60 -36.85 -45.12
C SER A 117 26.37 -35.45 -44.51
N GLN A 118 25.25 -34.80 -44.85
CA GLN A 118 24.81 -33.53 -44.22
C GLN A 118 24.79 -33.66 -42.70
N TYR A 119 25.99 -33.83 -42.14
CA TYR A 119 26.16 -33.65 -40.68
C TYR A 119 25.30 -32.50 -40.15
N ARG A 120 24.04 -32.79 -39.72
CA ARG A 120 23.21 -31.78 -39.03
C ARG A 120 23.67 -31.61 -37.57
N PRO A 121 24.47 -30.61 -37.28
CA PRO A 121 24.92 -30.35 -35.90
C PRO A 121 23.77 -30.41 -34.90
N ALA A 122 23.81 -31.39 -34.04
CA ALA A 122 22.91 -31.48 -32.88
C ALA A 122 22.62 -30.09 -32.28
N PRO A 123 21.32 -29.71 -32.24
CA PRO A 123 20.92 -28.42 -31.65
C PRO A 123 21.57 -28.21 -30.28
N ALA A 124 22.35 -27.20 -30.25
CA ALA A 124 23.02 -26.71 -29.03
C ALA A 124 22.00 -26.51 -27.89
N PRO A 125 22.28 -27.11 -26.77
CA PRO A 125 21.44 -26.88 -25.59
C PRO A 125 21.23 -25.38 -25.32
N VAL A 126 19.97 -24.96 -25.47
CA VAL A 126 19.58 -23.58 -25.10
C VAL A 126 19.54 -23.48 -23.57
N VAL A 127 20.61 -22.93 -23.00
CA VAL A 127 20.62 -22.61 -21.56
C VAL A 127 19.70 -21.40 -21.30
N ARG A 128 18.49 -21.71 -20.76
CA ARG A 128 17.60 -20.58 -20.36
C ARG A 128 17.92 -20.15 -18.93
N ALA A 129 18.17 -18.91 -18.89
CA ALA A 129 18.41 -18.30 -17.57
C ALA A 129 17.19 -18.48 -16.65
N ARG A 130 17.36 -18.96 -15.52
CA ARG A 130 16.33 -19.10 -14.46
C ARG A 130 15.66 -17.75 -14.18
N PRO A 131 14.35 -17.82 -14.20
CA PRO A 131 13.68 -16.57 -13.79
C PRO A 131 14.14 -16.12 -12.39
N ALA A 132 14.54 -14.88 -12.31
CA ALA A 132 14.92 -14.31 -11.00
C ALA A 132 13.86 -14.61 -9.93
N PRO A 133 14.35 -15.17 -8.81
CA PRO A 133 13.42 -15.42 -7.71
C PRO A 133 12.59 -14.17 -7.36
N ARG A 134 11.28 -14.39 -7.13
CA ARG A 134 10.39 -13.27 -6.73
C ARG A 134 10.84 -12.68 -5.38
N PRO A 135 10.87 -11.39 -5.37
CA PRO A 135 11.28 -10.76 -4.11
C PRO A 135 10.39 -11.19 -2.93
N LEU A 136 11.03 -11.75 -1.92
CA LEU A 136 10.28 -12.19 -0.71
C LEU A 136 9.68 -10.97 0.01
N ILE A 137 8.36 -10.94 0.22
CA ILE A 137 7.71 -9.86 0.98
C ILE A 137 7.82 -10.16 2.48
N PRO A 138 8.51 -9.26 3.16
CA PRO A 138 8.62 -9.51 4.60
C PRO A 138 7.25 -9.72 5.26
N ARG A 139 7.21 -10.71 6.19
CA ARG A 139 5.89 -11.10 6.76
C ARG A 139 5.58 -10.31 8.03
N PHE A 140 6.73 -9.85 8.66
CA PHE A 140 6.46 -9.18 9.95
C PHE A 140 7.39 -7.99 10.12
N GLY A 141 6.77 -6.88 10.70
CA GLY A 141 7.58 -5.67 10.91
C GLY A 141 7.23 -5.01 12.25
N LEU A 142 8.30 -4.42 12.82
CA LEU A 142 8.11 -3.62 14.05
C LEU A 142 8.69 -2.23 13.87
N GLY A 143 7.91 -1.32 14.50
CA GLY A 143 8.44 0.04 14.27
C GLY A 143 7.89 1.02 15.30
N VAL A 144 8.39 2.25 15.05
CA VAL A 144 7.92 3.36 15.94
C VAL A 144 7.37 4.48 15.05
N PHE A 145 6.58 5.33 15.72
CA PHE A 145 6.09 6.46 14.92
C PHE A 145 5.91 7.67 15.83
N GLY A 146 5.91 8.79 15.16
CA GLY A 146 5.59 10.09 15.80
C GLY A 146 4.79 10.98 14.85
N GLY A 147 3.93 11.81 15.59
CA GLY A 147 3.16 12.72 14.72
C GLY A 147 2.25 13.62 15.55
N GLY A 148 1.31 14.22 14.79
CA GLY A 148 0.40 15.17 15.46
C GLY A 148 -1.05 14.67 15.46
N VAL A 149 -1.75 15.08 16.53
CA VAL A 149 -3.19 14.76 16.57
C VAL A 149 -3.98 16.05 16.82
N ASP A 150 -5.01 16.13 16.06
CA ASP A 150 -5.88 17.30 16.23
C ASP A 150 -7.30 16.83 16.60
N VAL A 151 -7.69 17.29 17.71
CA VAL A 151 -9.05 16.95 18.17
C VAL A 151 -9.93 18.19 18.07
N GLU A 152 -11.11 18.04 17.53
CA GLU A 152 -12.02 19.18 17.32
C GLU A 152 -12.11 20.07 18.57
N ASP A 153 -11.82 21.40 18.32
CA ASP A 153 -12.03 22.46 19.33
C ASP A 153 -10.96 22.39 20.42
N ARG A 154 -9.88 21.65 19.99
CA ARG A 154 -8.78 21.60 20.98
C ARG A 154 -7.45 21.89 20.29
N GLU A 155 -6.40 22.19 21.20
CA GLU A 155 -5.06 22.44 20.62
C GLU A 155 -4.45 21.14 20.07
N ALA A 156 -3.76 21.33 18.99
CA ALA A 156 -3.06 20.18 18.38
C ALA A 156 -2.11 19.51 19.39
N GLY A 157 -2.22 18.17 19.36
CA GLY A 157 -1.34 17.40 20.27
C GLY A 157 -0.30 16.60 19.49
N GLU A 158 0.50 15.93 20.37
CA GLU A 158 1.57 15.09 19.79
C GLU A 158 1.28 13.61 20.08
N ALA A 159 1.76 12.84 19.06
CA ALA A 159 1.53 11.40 19.22
C ALA A 159 2.82 10.64 18.96
N PHE A 160 3.06 9.60 19.87
CA PHE A 160 4.21 8.71 19.64
C PHE A 160 3.82 7.28 20.07
N GLY A 161 4.46 6.35 19.31
CA GLY A 161 4.01 4.99 19.69
C GLY A 161 4.80 3.93 18.94
N LEU A 162 4.29 2.67 19.29
CA LEU A 162 4.87 1.49 18.62
C LEU A 162 3.87 0.84 17.66
N ILE A 163 4.45 0.24 16.61
CA ILE A 163 3.54 -0.39 15.65
C ILE A 163 4.16 -1.73 15.23
N GLY A 164 3.24 -2.65 15.12
CA GLY A 164 3.58 -3.94 14.51
C GLY A 164 2.71 -4.24 13.28
N ARG A 165 3.47 -4.88 12.33
CA ARG A 165 2.71 -5.15 11.08
C ARG A 165 2.94 -6.60 10.66
N PHE A 166 1.82 -7.15 10.35
CA PHE A 166 1.90 -8.52 9.81
C PHE A 166 1.26 -8.56 8.42
N ASN A 167 2.12 -9.04 7.42
CA ASN A 167 1.64 -9.07 6.03
C ASN A 167 1.01 -10.43 5.74
N VAL A 168 -0.26 -10.38 5.53
CA VAL A 168 -0.98 -11.64 5.26
C VAL A 168 -0.80 -12.03 3.79
N GLY A 169 -0.66 -11.12 2.93
CA GLY A 169 -0.45 -11.31 1.48
C GLY A 169 0.25 -10.10 0.88
N ARG A 170 0.02 -10.05 -0.47
CA ARG A 170 0.73 -8.94 -1.16
C ARG A 170 0.01 -7.61 -0.94
N HIS A 171 -1.27 -7.70 -0.75
CA HIS A 171 -2.01 -6.42 -0.73
C HIS A 171 -2.63 -6.19 0.65
N LEU A 172 -2.45 -7.19 1.45
CA LEU A 172 -3.17 -7.02 2.73
C LEU A 172 -2.20 -7.19 3.90
N ALA A 173 -2.48 -6.31 4.91
CA ALA A 173 -1.62 -6.39 6.12
C ALA A 173 -2.45 -6.01 7.35
N LEU A 174 -1.98 -6.66 8.41
CA LEU A 174 -2.56 -6.26 9.72
C LEU A 174 -1.55 -5.43 10.51
N GLU A 175 -2.17 -4.38 11.18
CA GLU A 175 -1.27 -3.50 11.95
C GLU A 175 -1.81 -3.35 13.37
N GLY A 176 -0.89 -3.63 14.26
CA GLY A 176 -1.20 -3.31 15.67
C GLY A 176 -0.45 -2.05 16.15
N GLU A 177 -1.23 -1.36 17.07
CA GLU A 177 -0.64 -0.08 17.49
C GLU A 177 -0.84 0.11 18.99
N LEU A 178 0.24 0.57 19.61
CA LEU A 178 0.20 1.15 20.97
C LEU A 178 0.80 2.55 20.97
N SER A 179 -0.06 3.49 21.52
CA SER A 179 0.46 4.87 21.37
C SER A 179 -0.03 5.73 22.53
N ARG A 180 0.75 6.79 22.60
CA ARG A 180 0.41 7.80 23.62
C ARG A 180 0.28 9.18 22.96
N ASP A 181 -0.90 9.89 23.29
CA ASP A 181 -1.13 11.24 22.72
C ASP A 181 -1.14 12.27 23.87
N GLU A 182 -0.35 13.20 23.62
CA GLU A 182 -0.37 14.31 24.61
C GLU A 182 -1.07 15.54 24.02
N ILE A 183 -2.10 15.99 24.78
CA ILE A 183 -2.91 17.11 24.25
C ILE A 183 -2.94 18.23 25.31
N GLU A 184 -2.83 19.57 24.83
CA GLU A 184 -2.91 20.77 25.70
C GLU A 184 -1.81 20.75 26.76
N ASN A 185 -0.57 20.52 26.42
CA ASN A 185 0.63 20.56 27.28
C ASN A 185 0.59 19.48 28.36
N ASP A 186 0.02 18.32 28.03
CA ASP A 186 0.07 17.10 28.88
C ASP A 186 -1.02 17.13 29.95
N VAL A 187 -1.87 18.07 29.72
CA VAL A 187 -3.00 18.10 30.68
C VAL A 187 -3.93 16.91 30.38
N ARG A 188 -3.93 16.46 29.16
CA ARG A 188 -4.69 15.24 28.79
C ARG A 188 -3.76 14.26 28.07
N VAL A 189 -3.87 13.04 28.61
CA VAL A 189 -3.06 11.99 27.98
C VAL A 189 -3.97 10.85 27.54
N ASP A 190 -3.80 10.60 26.22
CA ASP A 190 -4.61 9.48 25.68
C ASP A 190 -3.68 8.33 25.29
N ASN A 191 -3.94 7.19 26.03
CA ASN A 191 -3.23 5.96 25.59
C ASN A 191 -4.11 5.10 24.69
N ARG A 192 -3.42 4.70 23.61
CA ARG A 192 -4.23 4.00 22.58
C ARG A 192 -3.64 2.62 22.32
N ALA A 193 -4.64 1.71 22.26
CA ALA A 193 -4.31 0.35 21.78
C ALA A 193 -5.33 -0.11 20.75
N GLY A 194 -4.76 -0.47 19.54
CA GLY A 194 -5.73 -0.89 18.51
C GLY A 194 -5.02 -1.53 17.32
N GLY A 195 -5.87 -1.79 16.38
CA GLY A 195 -5.34 -2.45 15.16
C GLY A 195 -6.05 -1.93 13.91
N ALA A 196 -5.36 -2.23 12.79
CA ALA A 196 -5.96 -1.76 11.52
C ALA A 196 -5.64 -2.76 10.41
N LEU A 197 -6.58 -2.76 9.51
CA LEU A 197 -6.33 -3.47 8.24
C LEU A 197 -5.77 -2.52 7.18
N ILE A 198 -4.76 -3.10 6.47
CA ILE A 198 -4.10 -2.22 5.49
C ILE A 198 -4.22 -2.87 4.11
N LEU A 199 -4.60 -2.00 3.22
CA LEU A 199 -4.63 -2.44 1.81
C LEU A 199 -3.53 -1.74 1.01
N ASN A 200 -2.58 -2.55 0.60
CA ASN A 200 -1.48 -2.00 -0.24
C ASN A 200 -1.90 -1.90 -1.72
N LEU A 201 -1.65 -0.74 -2.26
CA LEU A 201 -2.16 -0.54 -3.64
C LEU A 201 -1.08 -0.91 -4.66
N LEU A 202 0.15 -0.67 -4.15
CA LEU A 202 1.27 -1.01 -5.07
C LEU A 202 2.38 -1.69 -4.26
N PRO A 203 2.28 -2.95 -3.87
CA PRO A 203 3.16 -3.59 -2.87
C PRO A 203 4.54 -3.90 -3.45
N ASN A 204 4.73 -3.85 -4.74
CA ASN A 204 6.05 -4.25 -5.28
C ASN A 204 6.87 -3.01 -5.70
N ARG A 205 6.28 -1.86 -5.37
CA ARG A 205 7.05 -0.65 -5.76
C ARG A 205 7.72 -0.04 -4.53
N ARG A 206 8.84 0.66 -4.82
CA ARG A 206 9.55 1.35 -3.72
C ARG A 206 8.61 2.31 -2.96
N LEU A 207 7.79 2.88 -3.67
CA LEU A 207 6.75 3.74 -3.04
C LEU A 207 5.39 3.03 -3.08
N ASN A 208 4.91 2.80 -1.91
CA ASN A 208 3.69 1.99 -1.85
C ASN A 208 2.55 2.75 -1.14
N PRO A 209 1.68 3.28 -2.00
CA PRO A 209 0.51 3.88 -1.36
C PRO A 209 -0.44 2.80 -0.77
N TYR A 210 -1.18 3.28 0.36
CA TYR A 210 -2.07 2.25 0.94
C TYR A 210 -3.23 2.93 1.65
N LEU A 211 -4.29 2.12 1.81
CA LEU A 211 -5.46 2.55 2.61
C LEU A 211 -5.50 1.74 3.91
N LEU A 212 -6.18 2.47 4.89
CA LEU A 212 -6.26 1.71 6.14
C LEU A 212 -7.55 2.05 6.86
N ALA A 213 -7.98 1.03 7.60
CA ALA A 213 -9.16 1.21 8.48
C ALA A 213 -9.01 0.32 9.72
N GLY A 214 -9.39 1.02 10.82
CA GLY A 214 -9.17 0.24 12.05
C GLY A 214 -9.91 0.86 13.23
N GLY A 215 -9.64 0.20 14.33
CA GLY A 215 -10.28 0.67 15.57
C GLY A 215 -9.59 0.07 16.80
N GLY A 216 -10.06 0.57 17.96
CA GLY A 216 -9.46 0.06 19.21
C GLY A 216 -10.08 0.78 20.42
N VAL A 217 -9.19 0.75 21.41
CA VAL A 217 -9.69 1.36 22.66
C VAL A 217 -8.73 2.48 23.09
N LEU A 218 -9.32 3.51 23.68
CA LEU A 218 -8.54 4.68 24.15
C LEU A 218 -8.72 4.82 25.66
N PHE A 219 -7.55 4.92 26.30
CA PHE A 219 -7.61 5.25 27.74
C PHE A 219 -7.21 6.71 27.98
N THR A 220 -8.23 7.46 28.50
CA THR A 220 -7.97 8.91 28.67
C THR A 220 -7.79 9.24 30.16
N ASP A 221 -6.66 9.88 30.31
CA ASP A 221 -6.39 10.40 31.66
C ASP A 221 -6.25 11.93 31.64
N VAL A 222 -7.02 12.58 32.53
CA VAL A 222 -6.97 14.07 32.56
C VAL A 222 -6.54 14.50 33.96
N ALA A 223 -5.66 15.52 33.98
CA ALA A 223 -5.25 16.17 35.24
C ALA A 223 -4.69 15.14 36.21
N ASP A 224 -3.83 14.19 35.74
CA ASP A 224 -3.09 13.21 36.58
C ASP A 224 -4.06 12.27 37.30
N GLY A 225 -5.10 11.90 36.57
CA GLY A 225 -5.92 10.78 37.12
C GLY A 225 -7.23 11.29 37.74
N GLN A 226 -7.39 12.54 37.71
CA GLN A 226 -8.67 13.05 38.26
C GLN A 226 -9.86 12.62 37.40
N TYR A 227 -9.51 12.33 36.16
CA TYR A 227 -10.54 11.77 35.27
C TYR A 227 -9.91 10.70 34.39
N SER A 228 -10.63 9.46 34.42
CA SER A 228 -10.14 8.40 33.51
C SER A 228 -11.33 7.75 32.78
N SER A 229 -11.06 7.56 31.55
CA SER A 229 -12.14 6.92 30.77
C SER A 229 -11.53 5.95 29.76
N ARG A 230 -12.50 5.04 29.43
CA ARG A 230 -12.14 4.06 28.38
C ARG A 230 -13.16 4.16 27.24
N ASP A 231 -12.55 4.40 26.00
CA ASP A 231 -13.52 4.68 24.91
C ASP A 231 -13.08 3.92 23.65
N PRO A 232 -14.14 3.27 23.05
CA PRO A 232 -13.80 2.67 21.76
C PRO A 232 -13.67 3.73 20.65
N TYR A 233 -12.87 3.33 19.66
CA TYR A 233 -12.75 4.30 18.55
C TYR A 233 -12.59 3.54 17.23
N GLY A 234 -12.95 4.33 16.22
CA GLY A 234 -12.72 3.85 14.83
C GLY A 234 -12.04 4.94 13.98
N GLU A 235 -11.25 4.26 12.96
CA GLU A 235 -10.56 5.26 12.11
C GLU A 235 -10.27 4.66 10.74
N ALA A 236 -10.08 5.63 9.80
CA ALA A 236 -9.64 5.27 8.45
C ALA A 236 -8.69 6.33 7.90
N GLY A 237 -7.87 5.78 6.94
CA GLY A 237 -6.89 6.78 6.47
C GLY A 237 -6.17 6.27 5.22
N ILE A 238 -5.23 7.13 4.91
CA ILE A 238 -4.40 6.80 3.72
C ILE A 238 -2.94 7.06 4.09
N GLY A 239 -2.07 6.38 3.33
CA GLY A 239 -0.63 6.57 3.63
C GLY A 239 0.23 6.11 2.45
N VAL A 240 1.46 6.54 2.62
CA VAL A 240 2.43 6.09 1.61
C VAL A 240 3.67 5.55 2.36
N GLU A 241 4.12 4.37 1.84
CA GLU A 241 5.32 3.75 2.42
C GLU A 241 6.49 3.83 1.43
N LEU A 242 7.58 4.29 1.97
CA LEU A 242 8.83 4.31 1.16
C LEU A 242 9.75 3.19 1.65
N LYS A 243 10.03 2.24 0.74
CA LYS A 243 10.91 1.11 1.08
C LYS A 243 12.38 1.47 0.82
N LEU A 244 13.02 1.73 1.89
CA LEU A 244 14.44 2.16 1.73
C LEU A 244 15.33 0.95 1.44
N SER A 245 14.98 -0.22 2.04
CA SER A 245 15.66 -1.50 1.80
C SER A 245 14.66 -2.66 1.99
N ARG A 246 15.29 -3.91 1.94
CA ARG A 246 14.39 -5.08 2.12
C ARG A 246 13.89 -5.18 3.57
N ARG A 247 14.52 -4.34 4.47
CA ARG A 247 14.16 -4.55 5.89
C ARG A 247 13.73 -3.24 6.53
N LEU A 248 13.92 -2.18 5.74
CA LEU A 248 13.64 -0.88 6.40
C LEU A 248 12.72 -0.06 5.50
N SER A 249 11.68 0.52 6.27
CA SER A 249 10.76 1.37 5.50
C SER A 249 10.35 2.58 6.33
N LEU A 250 10.07 3.66 5.57
CA LEU A 250 9.48 4.85 6.19
C LEU A 250 8.08 5.09 5.65
N SER A 251 7.26 5.60 6.59
CA SER A 251 5.90 5.84 6.06
C SER A 251 5.33 7.14 6.61
N LEU A 252 4.52 7.73 5.71
CA LEU A 252 3.75 8.92 6.07
C LEU A 252 2.26 8.64 5.91
N GLU A 253 1.57 8.98 7.07
CA GLU A 253 0.13 8.60 6.98
C GLU A 253 -0.74 9.69 7.60
N GLY A 254 -1.97 9.81 7.03
CA GLY A 254 -3.03 10.65 7.60
C GLY A 254 -4.26 9.80 7.94
N ARG A 255 -4.81 10.17 9.21
CA ARG A 255 -5.99 9.39 9.62
C ARG A 255 -7.05 10.32 10.20
N ALA A 256 -8.27 9.81 9.94
CA ALA A 256 -9.41 10.50 10.57
C ALA A 256 -10.32 9.46 11.25
N GLY A 257 -10.77 9.92 12.46
CA GLY A 257 -11.62 8.93 13.16
C GLY A 257 -12.53 9.60 14.18
N ALA A 258 -13.25 8.72 14.79
CA ALA A 258 -14.16 9.22 15.86
C ALA A 258 -14.20 8.22 17.01
N ARG A 259 -14.56 8.78 18.15
CA ARG A 259 -14.70 7.86 19.30
C ARG A 259 -16.00 8.18 20.04
N ARG A 260 -16.57 7.02 20.63
CA ARG A 260 -17.81 7.19 21.43
C ARG A 260 -17.54 6.86 22.89
N ARG A 261 -18.09 7.68 23.74
CA ARG A 261 -17.88 7.41 25.18
C ARG A 261 -18.96 6.46 25.69
N ALA A 262 -18.40 5.43 26.45
CA ALA A 262 -19.38 4.55 27.11
C ALA A 262 -19.88 5.19 28.42
N SER A 263 -21.10 5.80 28.40
CA SER A 263 -21.89 6.44 29.47
C SER A 263 -21.53 5.87 30.85
N GLY A 264 -20.21 5.96 31.32
CA GLY A 264 -20.14 5.44 32.71
C GLY A 264 -19.16 6.28 33.54
N GLY A 265 -19.10 7.67 33.34
CA GLY A 265 -18.24 8.37 34.32
C GLY A 265 -19.06 9.36 35.16
N ASP A 266 -19.30 9.00 36.53
CA ASP A 266 -19.85 9.86 37.60
C ASP A 266 -19.31 11.30 37.50
N PRO A 267 -20.13 12.20 36.93
CA PRO A 267 -19.73 13.61 36.82
C PRO A 267 -19.36 14.22 38.18
N GLY A 268 -18.34 13.69 38.89
CA GLY A 268 -17.93 14.51 40.06
C GLY A 268 -17.43 15.90 39.63
N GLU A 269 -18.34 16.98 39.80
CA GLU A 269 -18.34 18.45 39.97
C GLU A 269 -16.92 19.01 40.03
N THR A 270 -16.07 19.00 38.86
CA THR A 270 -14.92 19.93 38.85
C THR A 270 -14.85 20.63 37.48
N PRO A 271 -14.50 21.96 37.38
CA PRO A 271 -14.29 22.83 36.21
C PRO A 271 -13.35 22.17 35.17
N LEU A 272 -13.21 20.82 35.14
CA LEU A 272 -12.30 20.23 34.14
C LEU A 272 -13.10 19.79 32.91
N ARG A 273 -14.30 20.39 32.74
CA ARG A 273 -15.19 19.95 31.64
C ARG A 273 -14.70 20.49 30.30
N SER A 274 -13.73 21.52 30.44
CA SER A 274 -13.38 22.09 29.12
C SER A 274 -12.27 21.26 28.44
N ILE A 275 -11.62 20.31 29.32
CA ILE A 275 -10.49 19.57 28.72
C ILE A 275 -10.90 18.10 28.55
N ALA A 276 -11.92 17.70 29.31
CA ALA A 276 -12.45 16.33 29.15
C ALA A 276 -13.58 16.34 28.10
N PRO A 277 -13.52 15.44 27.21
CA PRO A 277 -14.61 15.42 26.22
C PRO A 277 -15.98 15.31 26.89
N PRO A 278 -17.01 16.13 26.39
CA PRO A 278 -18.35 16.07 27.01
C PRO A 278 -18.94 14.66 26.93
N ALA A 279 -19.56 14.14 28.12
CA ALA A 279 -20.25 12.83 28.22
C ALA A 279 -21.36 12.71 27.18
N ASP A 280 -21.27 11.64 26.18
CA ASP A 280 -22.35 11.27 25.23
C ASP A 280 -22.20 12.04 23.92
N GLU A 281 -20.98 12.52 23.75
CA GLU A 281 -20.78 13.18 22.44
C GLU A 281 -19.65 12.48 21.69
N GLU A 282 -19.99 12.23 20.46
CA GLU A 282 -18.96 11.75 19.52
C GLU A 282 -17.86 12.80 19.30
N GLU A 283 -16.67 12.39 19.58
CA GLU A 283 -15.51 13.28 19.34
C GLU A 283 -14.72 12.82 18.11
N SER A 284 -14.59 13.77 17.14
CA SER A 284 -13.82 13.42 15.92
C SER A 284 -12.38 13.95 16.02
N TYR A 285 -11.54 13.22 15.36
CA TYR A 285 -10.14 13.67 15.37
C TYR A 285 -9.46 13.29 14.05
N THR A 286 -8.28 14.06 13.84
CA THR A 286 -7.40 13.71 12.71
C THR A 286 -5.98 13.51 13.22
N ARG A 287 -5.25 12.58 12.42
CA ARG A 287 -3.87 12.34 12.82
C ARG A 287 -2.95 12.27 11.60
N GLY A 288 -1.82 12.82 11.92
CA GLY A 288 -0.73 12.65 10.95
C GLY A 288 0.46 11.92 11.61
N ARG A 289 1.00 10.98 10.78
CA ARG A 289 2.10 10.20 11.41
C ARG A 289 3.22 9.97 10.40
N LEU A 290 4.43 9.95 11.07
CA LEU A 290 5.62 9.48 10.36
C LEU A 290 6.20 8.27 11.10
N SER A 291 6.39 7.19 10.26
CA SER A 291 6.86 6.00 10.99
C SER A 291 8.07 5.39 10.29
N ALA A 292 8.81 4.71 11.16
CA ALA A 292 9.93 3.87 10.65
C ALA A 292 9.72 2.41 11.08
N MET A 293 10.01 1.54 10.04
CA MET A 293 9.67 0.11 10.33
C MET A 293 10.82 -0.77 9.88
N LEU A 294 11.05 -1.80 10.74
CA LEU A 294 12.00 -2.85 10.36
C LEU A 294 11.24 -4.17 10.10
N TYR A 295 11.66 -4.85 8.89
CA TYR A 295 10.90 -6.06 8.51
C TYR A 295 11.81 -7.28 8.62
N PHE A 296 11.13 -8.51 9.01
CA PHE A 296 11.87 -9.77 9.17
C PHE A 296 11.20 -10.85 8.31
#